data_AF-A0A849EQY8-F1
#
_entry.id   AF-A0A849EQY8-F1
#
_cell.length_a   1.000
_cell.length_b   1.000
_cell.length_c   1.000
_cell.angle_alpha   90.00
_cell.angle_beta   90.00
_cell.angle_gamma   90.00
#
_symmetry.space_group_name_H-M   'P 1'
#
loop_
_entity.id
_entity.type
_entity.pdbx_description
1 polymer ?
#
loop_
_entity_poly.entity_id
_entity_poly.type
_entity_poly.pdbx_seq_one_letter_code
_entity_poly.pdbx_strand_id
1 'polypeptide(L)'
;MNLRDTITLSIQAVAGHRLRSFLTALGISVGIAAVVLLTSLGEGVHRYVLAEFTQFGTNLIAVMPGKTNTSGIPGGVISNVRPLSLTDVSAIERVPRIIAAVPMVQGNAAVEFDRRSRRTYVFGVGSSAREVWKMQVALGRFLPDDDPRAARAFAVLGSRVKKELFGSANPLGRRIRIGSEHYRVAGVMAAKGQMLGLDLDDAVFIPAARALSLFNLSGLMEIDLIYAAGSDSKEIARRVKQLLIARHGAEDFSIVTQDQMLAVLGSILDVLTLAVGALGGISLLVGGVGILTIMTIAVHERTAEIGLLRALGADRRQVLMLFIGEAVALAAMGGLVGLLFGAGGAWLLGRVVPALPTYTPWHFVLLAESLAAVIGLLAGVLPARHAARLDPIEALRAE
;
A
#
# COMPACT_ATOMS: atom_id res chain seq x y z
N MET A 1 -19.92 41.67 16.91
CA MET A 1 -18.47 41.33 16.88
C MET A 1 -18.14 40.84 15.48
N ASN A 2 -17.13 41.41 14.82
CA ASN A 2 -16.70 40.92 13.52
C ASN A 2 -15.87 39.63 13.68
N LEU A 3 -15.92 38.73 12.69
CA LEU A 3 -15.22 37.44 12.71
C LEU A 3 -13.70 37.58 12.92
N ARG A 4 -13.10 38.68 12.41
CA ARG A 4 -11.69 39.02 12.63
C ARG A 4 -11.37 39.35 14.08
N ASP A 5 -12.25 40.05 14.79
CA ASP A 5 -12.03 40.42 16.18
C ASP A 5 -12.06 39.17 17.06
N THR A 6 -12.99 38.25 16.78
CA THR A 6 -13.09 36.96 17.47
C THR A 6 -11.81 36.14 17.29
N ILE A 7 -11.28 36.01 16.06
CA ILE A 7 -10.04 35.25 15.81
C ILE A 7 -8.84 35.87 16.53
N THR A 8 -8.72 37.20 16.51
CA THR A 8 -7.58 37.91 17.10
C THR A 8 -7.58 37.81 18.63
N LEU A 9 -8.76 37.97 19.25
CA LEU A 9 -8.94 37.76 20.69
C LEU A 9 -8.66 36.31 21.10
N SER A 10 -9.12 35.34 20.31
CA SER A 10 -8.88 33.92 20.60
C SER A 10 -7.39 33.57 20.61
N ILE A 11 -6.63 34.06 19.64
CA ILE A 11 -5.18 33.79 19.56
C ILE A 11 -4.43 34.41 20.74
N GLN A 12 -4.82 35.62 21.17
CA GLN A 12 -4.20 36.29 22.32
C GLN A 12 -4.52 35.59 23.65
N ALA A 13 -5.75 35.11 23.85
CA ALA A 13 -6.14 34.35 25.04
C ALA A 13 -5.34 33.03 25.17
N VAL A 14 -5.10 32.35 24.05
CA VAL A 14 -4.31 31.11 23.99
C VAL A 14 -2.84 31.34 24.36
N ALA A 15 -2.28 32.48 23.98
CA ALA A 15 -0.88 32.85 24.24
C ALA A 15 -0.58 33.15 25.71
N GLY A 16 -1.60 33.45 26.53
CA GLY A 16 -1.47 33.70 27.97
C GLY A 16 -1.04 32.47 28.77
N HIS A 17 -1.46 31.27 28.36
CA HIS A 17 -1.20 29.99 29.07
C HIS A 17 -0.32 29.03 28.26
N ARG A 18 0.90 29.46 27.94
CA ARG A 18 1.81 28.81 26.98
C ARG A 18 1.99 27.30 27.18
N LEU A 19 2.24 26.83 28.41
CA LEU A 19 2.52 25.41 28.66
C LEU A 19 1.30 24.52 28.44
N ARG A 20 0.11 24.96 28.88
CA ARG A 20 -1.12 24.15 28.75
C ARG A 20 -1.64 24.16 27.32
N SER A 21 -1.64 25.34 26.69
CA SER A 21 -1.97 25.49 25.27
C SER A 21 -1.06 24.62 24.40
N PHE A 22 0.24 24.58 24.73
CA PHE A 22 1.20 23.71 24.04
C PHE A 22 0.88 22.21 24.25
N LEU A 23 0.68 21.74 25.48
CA LEU A 23 0.37 20.33 25.76
C LEU A 23 -0.94 19.87 25.09
N THR A 24 -1.93 20.76 25.03
CA THR A 24 -3.22 20.49 24.38
C THR A 24 -3.08 20.43 22.87
N ALA A 25 -2.41 21.42 22.29
CA ALA A 25 -2.11 21.43 20.86
C ALA A 25 -1.25 20.23 20.47
N LEU A 26 -0.31 19.80 21.32
CA LEU A 26 0.55 18.64 21.08
C LEU A 26 -0.27 17.34 21.00
N GLY A 27 -1.21 17.11 21.94
CA GLY A 27 -2.07 15.93 21.91
C GLY A 27 -2.90 15.82 20.63
N ILE A 28 -3.49 16.95 20.21
CA ILE A 28 -4.24 17.05 18.94
C ILE A 28 -3.32 16.85 17.73
N SER A 29 -2.16 17.52 17.74
CA SER A 29 -1.18 17.47 16.66
C SER A 29 -0.66 16.06 16.43
N VAL A 30 -0.30 15.34 17.50
CA VAL A 30 0.23 13.98 17.41
C VAL A 30 -0.83 13.01 16.89
N GLY A 31 -2.07 13.11 17.37
CA GLY A 31 -3.17 12.29 16.89
C GLY A 31 -3.43 12.47 15.39
N ILE A 32 -3.48 13.72 14.93
CA ILE A 32 -3.73 14.05 13.52
C ILE A 32 -2.52 13.69 12.65
N ALA A 33 -1.30 13.97 13.12
CA ALA A 33 -0.08 13.59 12.41
C ALA A 33 -0.02 12.08 12.17
N ALA A 34 -0.32 11.26 13.18
CA ALA A 34 -0.31 9.80 13.07
C ALA A 34 -1.33 9.28 12.04
N VAL A 35 -2.56 9.79 12.07
CA VAL A 35 -3.62 9.40 11.13
C VAL A 35 -3.26 9.82 9.70
N VAL A 36 -2.79 11.06 9.51
CA VAL A 36 -2.38 11.57 8.19
C VAL A 36 -1.18 10.80 7.63
N LEU A 37 -0.19 10.48 8.46
CA LEU A 37 0.99 9.70 8.04
C LEU A 37 0.59 8.31 7.59
N LEU A 38 -0.18 7.58 8.40
CA LEU A 38 -0.56 6.22 8.07
C LEU A 38 -1.43 6.16 6.82
N THR A 39 -2.44 7.03 6.71
CA THR A 39 -3.32 7.07 5.53
C THR A 39 -2.56 7.45 4.27
N SER A 40 -1.57 8.35 4.37
CA SER A 40 -0.70 8.73 3.25
C SER A 40 0.20 7.58 2.80
N LEU A 41 0.70 6.79 3.76
CA LEU A 41 1.52 5.62 3.48
C LEU A 41 0.65 4.49 2.89
N GLY A 42 -0.53 4.25 3.44
CA GLY A 42 -1.46 3.23 2.96
C GLY A 42 -1.89 3.47 1.52
N GLU A 43 -2.30 4.70 1.19
CA GLU A 43 -2.66 5.07 -0.18
C GLU A 43 -1.44 5.01 -1.13
N GLY A 44 -0.26 5.41 -0.64
CA GLY A 44 0.99 5.25 -1.40
C GLY A 44 1.28 3.79 -1.73
N VAL A 45 1.21 2.89 -0.74
CA VAL A 45 1.41 1.45 -0.92
C VAL A 45 0.35 0.86 -1.84
N HIS A 46 -0.92 1.23 -1.68
CA HIS A 46 -2.00 0.78 -2.54
C HIS A 46 -1.75 1.15 -4.01
N ARG A 47 -1.35 2.40 -4.29
CA ARG A 47 -1.00 2.85 -5.65
C ARG A 47 0.24 2.18 -6.20
N TYR A 48 1.24 1.95 -5.37
CA TYR A 48 2.45 1.25 -5.77
C TYR A 48 2.15 -0.19 -6.18
N VAL A 49 1.42 -0.92 -5.35
CA VAL A 49 1.00 -2.29 -5.68
C VAL A 49 0.12 -2.30 -6.92
N LEU A 50 -0.84 -1.37 -7.05
CA LEU A 50 -1.65 -1.24 -8.25
C LEU A 50 -0.78 -0.99 -9.51
N ALA A 51 0.17 -0.06 -9.43
CA ALA A 51 1.09 0.24 -10.52
C ALA A 51 1.90 -1.02 -10.91
N GLU A 52 2.44 -1.72 -9.92
CA GLU A 52 3.19 -2.96 -10.09
C GLU A 52 2.39 -4.03 -10.85
N PHE A 53 1.11 -4.22 -10.50
CA PHE A 53 0.22 -5.14 -11.21
C PHE A 53 -0.11 -4.65 -12.62
N THR A 54 -0.40 -3.36 -12.80
CA THR A 54 -0.71 -2.83 -14.14
C THR A 54 0.47 -2.93 -15.13
N GLN A 55 1.70 -3.03 -14.63
CA GLN A 55 2.88 -3.33 -15.46
C GLN A 55 2.85 -4.74 -16.07
N PHE A 56 2.13 -5.70 -15.47
CA PHE A 56 1.84 -7.01 -16.06
C PHE A 56 0.60 -6.98 -17.00
N GLY A 57 -0.15 -5.88 -17.02
CA GLY A 57 -1.48 -5.82 -17.63
C GLY A 57 -2.60 -5.90 -16.59
N THR A 58 -3.77 -5.38 -16.92
CA THR A 58 -4.87 -5.16 -15.95
C THR A 58 -5.70 -6.40 -15.63
N ASN A 59 -5.30 -7.57 -16.15
CA ASN A 59 -6.17 -8.74 -16.26
C ASN A 59 -5.41 -10.05 -15.95
N LEU A 60 -4.62 -10.07 -14.88
CA LEU A 60 -3.83 -11.23 -14.49
C LEU A 60 -4.54 -12.06 -13.43
N ILE A 61 -4.53 -13.38 -13.62
CA ILE A 61 -4.95 -14.35 -12.61
C ILE A 61 -3.82 -15.36 -12.43
N ALA A 62 -3.42 -15.55 -11.17
CA ALA A 62 -2.43 -16.52 -10.77
C ALA A 62 -3.13 -17.80 -10.30
N VAL A 63 -2.65 -18.95 -10.78
CA VAL A 63 -3.09 -20.27 -10.30
C VAL A 63 -1.90 -20.96 -9.64
N MET A 64 -2.01 -21.24 -8.34
CA MET A 64 -0.97 -21.86 -7.55
C MET A 64 -1.42 -23.25 -7.08
N PRO A 65 -0.51 -24.24 -6.96
CA PRO A 65 -0.85 -25.53 -6.38
C PRO A 65 -1.14 -25.39 -4.88
N GLY A 66 -2.09 -26.18 -4.40
CA GLY A 66 -2.48 -26.26 -2.98
C GLY A 66 -3.64 -25.35 -2.62
N LYS A 67 -4.28 -25.62 -1.48
CA LYS A 67 -5.31 -24.74 -0.90
C LYS A 67 -4.66 -23.74 0.05
N THR A 68 -4.92 -22.46 -0.14
CA THR A 68 -4.53 -21.38 0.79
C THR A 68 -5.23 -21.43 2.16
N ASN A 69 -6.24 -22.30 2.34
CA ASN A 69 -7.01 -22.43 3.59
C ASN A 69 -6.39 -23.36 4.64
N THR A 70 -5.22 -23.96 4.41
CA THR A 70 -4.58 -24.78 5.43
C THR A 70 -3.79 -23.85 6.37
N SER A 71 -4.28 -23.70 7.60
CA SER A 71 -3.56 -23.12 8.74
C SER A 71 -2.27 -23.92 9.03
N GLY A 72 -1.25 -23.74 8.21
CA GLY A 72 -0.02 -24.52 8.25
C GLY A 72 1.14 -23.75 7.65
N ILE A 73 2.29 -23.85 8.32
CA ILE A 73 3.56 -23.21 8.04
C ILE A 73 3.93 -23.32 6.54
N PRO A 74 4.35 -22.22 5.87
CA PRO A 74 4.94 -22.30 4.53
C PRO A 74 6.18 -23.18 4.60
N GLY A 75 6.15 -24.37 4.00
CA GLY A 75 7.28 -25.32 4.00
C GLY A 75 7.04 -26.68 4.67
N GLY A 76 5.79 -27.05 4.98
CA GLY A 76 5.46 -28.42 5.42
C GLY A 76 5.86 -29.49 4.37
N VAL A 77 6.78 -30.37 4.77
CA VAL A 77 7.53 -31.35 3.96
C VAL A 77 6.68 -32.47 3.32
N ILE A 78 5.36 -32.50 3.52
CA ILE A 78 4.46 -33.44 2.85
C ILE A 78 3.18 -32.71 2.44
N SER A 79 3.26 -31.99 1.31
CA SER A 79 2.07 -31.47 0.64
C SER A 79 1.61 -32.56 -0.34
N ASN A 80 0.54 -33.29 0.00
CA ASN A 80 -0.10 -34.28 -0.89
C ASN A 80 -0.91 -33.59 -2.01
N VAL A 81 -0.39 -32.46 -2.49
CA VAL A 81 -1.01 -31.59 -3.49
C VAL A 81 -0.50 -32.04 -4.85
N ARG A 82 -1.42 -32.40 -5.75
CA ARG A 82 -1.08 -32.69 -7.14
C ARG A 82 -0.45 -31.42 -7.73
N PRO A 83 0.77 -31.48 -8.27
CA PRO A 83 1.41 -30.30 -8.82
C PRO A 83 0.69 -29.90 -10.12
N LEU A 84 0.71 -28.61 -10.42
CA LEU A 84 0.20 -28.10 -11.70
C LEU A 84 1.08 -28.64 -12.84
N SER A 85 0.47 -29.09 -13.93
CA SER A 85 1.21 -29.65 -15.06
C SER A 85 1.23 -28.73 -16.27
N LEU A 86 2.20 -28.93 -17.17
CA LEU A 86 2.21 -28.26 -18.48
C LEU A 86 0.95 -28.56 -19.30
N THR A 87 0.30 -29.72 -19.08
CA THR A 87 -0.96 -30.04 -19.76
C THR A 87 -2.14 -29.22 -19.24
N ASP A 88 -2.07 -28.74 -18.00
CA ASP A 88 -3.09 -27.88 -17.42
C ASP A 88 -2.99 -26.47 -18.01
N VAL A 89 -1.77 -25.98 -18.29
CA VAL A 89 -1.55 -24.74 -19.06
C VAL A 89 -2.24 -24.79 -20.42
N SER A 90 -1.96 -25.82 -21.22
CA SER A 90 -2.58 -25.96 -22.56
C SER A 90 -4.09 -26.16 -22.51
N ALA A 91 -4.64 -26.67 -21.40
CA ALA A 91 -6.08 -26.76 -21.21
C ALA A 91 -6.68 -25.38 -20.88
N ILE A 92 -6.01 -24.60 -20.03
CA ILE A 92 -6.41 -23.23 -19.65
C ILE A 92 -6.41 -22.31 -20.87
N GLU A 93 -5.41 -22.40 -21.75
CA GLU A 93 -5.35 -21.58 -22.98
C GLU A 93 -6.57 -21.76 -23.90
N ARG A 94 -7.29 -22.88 -23.80
CA ARG A 94 -8.49 -23.16 -24.60
C ARG A 94 -9.76 -22.58 -24.00
N VAL A 95 -9.71 -22.01 -22.80
CA VAL A 95 -10.88 -21.37 -22.17
C VAL A 95 -11.20 -20.08 -22.91
N PRO A 96 -12.47 -19.83 -23.28
CA PRO A 96 -12.86 -18.59 -23.94
C PRO A 96 -12.43 -17.35 -23.15
N ARG A 97 -11.97 -16.31 -23.87
CA ARG A 97 -11.47 -15.03 -23.34
C ARG A 97 -10.14 -15.11 -22.59
N ILE A 98 -9.48 -16.26 -22.50
CA ILE A 98 -8.06 -16.32 -22.11
C ILE A 98 -7.21 -15.99 -23.33
N ILE A 99 -6.29 -15.02 -23.18
CA ILE A 99 -5.37 -14.57 -24.23
C ILE A 99 -4.14 -15.48 -24.26
N ALA A 100 -3.59 -15.77 -23.07
CA ALA A 100 -2.40 -16.61 -22.92
C ALA A 100 -2.33 -17.17 -21.49
N ALA A 101 -1.67 -18.32 -21.35
CA ALA A 101 -1.25 -18.86 -20.07
C ALA A 101 0.27 -19.08 -20.09
N VAL A 102 0.93 -18.83 -18.96
CA VAL A 102 2.38 -18.93 -18.81
C VAL A 102 2.65 -19.90 -17.68
N PRO A 103 3.34 -21.04 -17.96
CA PRO A 103 3.87 -21.87 -16.88
C PRO A 103 4.97 -21.08 -16.17
N MET A 104 4.99 -21.13 -14.84
CA MET A 104 6.05 -20.54 -14.05
C MET A 104 6.70 -21.59 -13.14
N VAL A 105 8.01 -21.68 -13.28
CA VAL A 105 8.92 -22.45 -12.44
C VAL A 105 10.05 -21.51 -12.05
N GLN A 106 10.35 -21.37 -10.77
CA GLN A 106 11.40 -20.47 -10.30
C GLN A 106 12.42 -21.21 -9.45
N GLY A 107 13.68 -21.13 -9.82
CA GLY A 107 14.76 -21.63 -8.97
C GLY A 107 15.97 -20.72 -9.04
N ASN A 108 16.99 -21.05 -8.25
CA ASN A 108 18.24 -20.31 -8.24
C ASN A 108 19.37 -21.24 -8.70
N ALA A 109 20.13 -20.81 -9.70
CA ALA A 109 21.21 -21.59 -10.26
C ALA A 109 22.42 -20.72 -10.62
N ALA A 110 23.60 -21.35 -10.66
CA ALA A 110 24.80 -20.72 -11.21
C ALA A 110 24.71 -20.72 -12.74
N VAL A 111 24.89 -19.54 -13.33
CA VAL A 111 24.98 -19.32 -14.77
C VAL A 111 26.44 -19.00 -15.08
N GLU A 112 27.03 -19.82 -15.93
CA GLU A 112 28.46 -19.81 -16.20
C GLU A 112 28.77 -19.65 -17.68
N PHE A 113 29.79 -18.85 -17.96
CA PHE A 113 30.36 -18.68 -19.27
C PHE A 113 31.87 -18.45 -19.15
N ASP A 114 32.67 -19.33 -19.78
CA ASP A 114 34.13 -19.31 -19.69
C ASP A 114 34.61 -19.33 -18.23
N ARG A 115 35.34 -18.29 -17.75
CA ARG A 115 35.80 -18.17 -16.36
C ARG A 115 34.89 -17.33 -15.47
N ARG A 116 33.70 -16.95 -15.93
CA ARG A 116 32.75 -16.10 -15.19
C ARG A 116 31.54 -16.91 -14.77
N SER A 117 31.12 -16.72 -13.52
CA SER A 117 29.97 -17.37 -12.92
C SER A 117 29.15 -16.34 -12.15
N ARG A 118 27.83 -16.41 -12.29
CA ARG A 118 26.89 -15.62 -11.49
C ARG A 118 25.75 -16.51 -11.02
N ARG A 119 25.47 -16.48 -9.72
CA ARG A 119 24.31 -17.15 -9.15
C ARG A 119 23.11 -16.21 -9.19
N THR A 120 22.05 -16.62 -9.87
CA THR A 120 20.92 -15.75 -10.24
C THR A 120 19.61 -16.54 -10.28
N TYR A 121 18.48 -15.85 -10.38
CA TYR A 121 17.19 -16.49 -10.56
C TYR A 121 17.04 -17.04 -11.97
N VAL A 122 16.51 -18.26 -12.08
CA VAL A 122 16.17 -18.89 -13.34
C VAL A 122 14.67 -19.12 -13.37
N PHE A 123 14.02 -18.48 -14.33
CA PHE A 123 12.59 -18.60 -14.58
C PHE A 123 12.36 -19.57 -15.75
N GLY A 124 11.69 -20.67 -15.45
CA GLY A 124 11.12 -21.58 -16.42
C GLY A 124 9.78 -21.05 -16.91
N VAL A 125 9.75 -20.56 -18.15
CA VAL A 125 8.57 -19.90 -18.74
C VAL A 125 8.28 -20.39 -20.16
N GLY A 126 7.09 -20.05 -20.67
CA GLY A 126 6.70 -20.25 -22.07
C GLY A 126 7.10 -19.08 -22.97
N SER A 127 6.87 -19.24 -24.29
CA SER A 127 7.05 -18.19 -25.32
C SER A 127 6.16 -16.97 -25.05
N SER A 128 4.95 -17.20 -24.56
CA SER A 128 3.91 -16.22 -24.21
C SER A 128 4.29 -15.28 -23.05
N ALA A 129 5.30 -15.63 -22.24
CA ALA A 129 5.70 -14.82 -21.08
C ALA A 129 6.13 -13.40 -21.44
N ARG A 130 6.72 -13.20 -22.64
CA ARG A 130 7.07 -11.87 -23.14
C ARG A 130 5.85 -10.96 -23.25
N GLU A 131 4.75 -11.49 -23.78
CA GLU A 131 3.53 -10.73 -24.02
C GLU A 131 2.75 -10.55 -22.72
N VAL A 132 2.69 -11.61 -21.90
CA VAL A 132 2.02 -11.60 -20.61
C VAL A 132 2.69 -10.64 -19.64
N TRP A 133 4.00 -10.73 -19.45
CA TRP A 133 4.72 -9.85 -18.52
C TRP A 133 5.20 -8.55 -19.18
N LYS A 134 4.71 -8.22 -20.39
CA LYS A 134 5.05 -7.03 -21.19
C LYS A 134 6.56 -6.75 -21.21
N MET A 135 7.36 -7.78 -21.44
CA MET A 135 8.81 -7.67 -21.42
C MET A 135 9.35 -7.31 -22.81
N GLN A 136 10.38 -6.46 -22.85
CA GLN A 136 11.03 -6.06 -24.08
C GLN A 136 12.35 -6.80 -24.26
N VAL A 137 12.63 -7.24 -25.49
CA VAL A 137 13.90 -7.88 -25.85
C VAL A 137 14.82 -6.80 -26.42
N ALA A 138 15.98 -6.60 -25.80
CA ALA A 138 16.97 -5.63 -26.28
C ALA A 138 17.79 -6.19 -27.47
N LEU A 139 18.07 -7.49 -27.46
CA LEU A 139 18.91 -8.12 -28.47
C LEU A 139 18.42 -9.54 -28.80
N GLY A 140 18.33 -9.88 -30.08
CA GLY A 140 17.93 -11.22 -30.53
C GLY A 140 16.42 -11.43 -30.43
N ARG A 141 16.00 -12.60 -29.92
CA ARG A 141 14.59 -12.97 -29.77
C ARG A 141 14.35 -13.61 -28.42
N PHE A 142 13.09 -13.58 -27.97
CA PHE A 142 12.68 -14.33 -26.78
C PHE A 142 12.67 -15.85 -27.07
N LEU A 143 12.27 -16.64 -26.08
CA LEU A 143 12.12 -18.09 -26.24
C LEU A 143 11.21 -18.41 -27.44
N PRO A 144 11.62 -19.35 -28.32
CA PRO A 144 10.79 -19.77 -29.43
C PRO A 144 9.55 -20.52 -28.93
N ASP A 145 8.51 -20.53 -29.76
CA ASP A 145 7.31 -21.32 -29.54
C ASP A 145 7.56 -22.79 -29.90
N ASP A 146 8.37 -23.46 -29.08
CA ASP A 146 8.66 -24.89 -29.18
C ASP A 146 7.57 -25.72 -28.48
N ASP A 147 7.51 -27.03 -28.74
CA ASP A 147 6.68 -27.94 -27.94
C ASP A 147 7.01 -27.76 -26.45
N PRO A 148 6.04 -27.37 -25.61
CA PRO A 148 6.25 -27.15 -24.18
C PRO A 148 6.87 -28.35 -23.46
N ARG A 149 6.73 -29.58 -23.99
CA ARG A 149 7.28 -30.83 -23.40
C ARG A 149 8.68 -31.18 -23.90
N ALA A 150 9.07 -30.71 -25.09
CA ALA A 150 10.31 -31.08 -25.75
C ALA A 150 11.11 -29.87 -26.22
N ALA A 151 11.07 -28.79 -25.44
CA ALA A 151 11.68 -27.52 -25.81
C ALA A 151 13.21 -27.63 -25.99
N ARG A 152 13.72 -26.89 -26.99
CA ARG A 152 15.16 -26.77 -27.22
C ARG A 152 15.81 -26.00 -26.09
N ALA A 153 17.07 -26.31 -25.77
CA ALA A 153 17.82 -25.66 -24.69
C ALA A 153 18.27 -24.24 -25.10
N PHE A 154 17.30 -23.32 -25.15
CA PHE A 154 17.54 -21.88 -25.31
C PHE A 154 17.46 -21.16 -23.98
N ALA A 155 18.25 -20.10 -23.84
CA ALA A 155 18.19 -19.20 -22.70
C ALA A 155 18.10 -17.75 -23.18
N VAL A 156 17.35 -16.94 -22.44
CA VAL A 156 17.28 -15.49 -22.63
C VAL A 156 17.82 -14.85 -21.36
N LEU A 157 18.79 -13.96 -21.51
CA LEU A 157 19.50 -13.37 -20.37
C LEU A 157 18.88 -12.03 -19.95
N GLY A 158 18.80 -11.78 -18.65
CA GLY A 158 18.58 -10.45 -18.10
C GLY A 158 19.75 -9.52 -18.41
N SER A 159 19.49 -8.21 -18.35
CA SER A 159 20.45 -7.18 -18.74
C SER A 159 21.71 -7.18 -17.86
N ARG A 160 21.57 -7.43 -16.54
CA ARG A 160 22.68 -7.53 -15.58
C ARG A 160 23.47 -8.82 -15.78
N VAL A 161 22.79 -9.96 -15.96
CA VAL A 161 23.45 -11.26 -16.26
C VAL A 161 24.30 -11.16 -17.53
N LYS A 162 23.77 -10.54 -18.60
CA LYS A 162 24.53 -10.29 -19.83
C LYS A 162 25.77 -9.45 -19.56
N LYS A 163 25.64 -8.34 -18.82
CA LYS A 163 26.74 -7.41 -18.55
C LYS A 163 27.86 -8.09 -17.78
N GLU A 164 27.54 -8.91 -16.80
CA GLU A 164 28.56 -9.58 -15.97
C GLU A 164 29.24 -10.73 -16.71
N LEU A 165 28.47 -11.61 -17.36
CA LEU A 165 29.04 -12.78 -18.04
C LEU A 165 29.75 -12.42 -19.34
N PHE A 166 29.22 -11.47 -20.13
CA PHE A 166 29.73 -11.17 -21.46
C PHE A 166 30.37 -9.78 -21.59
N GLY A 167 30.20 -8.87 -20.62
CA GLY A 167 30.67 -7.49 -20.75
C GLY A 167 30.07 -6.81 -21.98
N SER A 168 30.94 -6.27 -22.84
CA SER A 168 30.55 -5.66 -24.13
C SER A 168 30.38 -6.68 -25.27
N ALA A 169 30.76 -7.95 -25.07
CA ALA A 169 30.66 -8.96 -26.12
C ALA A 169 29.20 -9.30 -26.46
N ASN A 170 28.97 -9.76 -27.70
CA ASN A 170 27.68 -10.24 -28.15
C ASN A 170 27.42 -11.67 -27.63
N PRO A 171 26.40 -11.89 -26.78
CA PRO A 171 26.11 -13.20 -26.22
C PRO A 171 25.33 -14.12 -27.17
N LEU A 172 24.72 -13.58 -28.24
CA LEU A 172 23.81 -14.34 -29.10
C LEU A 172 24.49 -15.56 -29.71
N GLY A 173 23.80 -16.71 -29.60
CA GLY A 173 24.26 -17.97 -30.15
C GLY A 173 25.39 -18.65 -29.39
N ARG A 174 25.97 -18.00 -28.37
CA ARG A 174 26.96 -18.62 -27.48
C ARG A 174 26.28 -19.65 -26.57
N ARG A 175 27.07 -20.63 -26.11
CA ARG A 175 26.63 -21.64 -25.14
C ARG A 175 27.02 -21.20 -23.74
N ILE A 176 26.07 -21.22 -22.83
CA ILE A 176 26.24 -20.98 -21.40
C ILE A 176 25.84 -22.24 -20.64
N ARG A 177 26.39 -22.41 -19.45
CA ARG A 177 25.99 -23.51 -18.55
C ARG A 177 25.11 -22.94 -17.45
N ILE A 178 23.94 -23.53 -17.24
CA ILE A 178 23.02 -23.17 -16.16
C ILE A 178 22.84 -24.41 -15.30
N GLY A 179 23.36 -24.39 -14.08
CA GLY A 179 23.46 -25.59 -13.25
C GLY A 179 24.25 -26.70 -13.98
N SER A 180 23.62 -27.86 -14.20
CA SER A 180 24.24 -29.00 -14.88
C SER A 180 24.03 -29.02 -16.41
N GLU A 181 23.19 -28.15 -16.96
CA GLU A 181 22.78 -28.19 -18.38
C GLU A 181 23.37 -27.05 -19.21
N HIS A 182 23.52 -27.28 -20.52
CA HIS A 182 24.03 -26.28 -21.47
C HIS A 182 22.90 -25.68 -22.31
N TYR A 183 22.88 -24.35 -22.40
CA TYR A 183 21.87 -23.58 -23.13
C TYR A 183 22.52 -22.70 -24.17
N ARG A 184 21.85 -22.51 -25.31
CA ARG A 184 22.24 -21.52 -26.31
C ARG A 184 21.52 -20.21 -26.05
N VAL A 185 22.25 -19.09 -26.01
CA VAL A 185 21.64 -17.78 -25.81
C VAL A 185 20.84 -17.38 -27.06
N ALA A 186 19.53 -17.22 -26.90
CA ALA A 186 18.61 -16.79 -27.96
C ALA A 186 18.38 -15.27 -27.97
N GLY A 187 18.49 -14.62 -26.81
CA GLY A 187 18.26 -13.19 -26.68
C GLY A 187 18.73 -12.61 -25.34
N VAL A 188 18.59 -11.30 -25.23
CA VAL A 188 18.85 -10.51 -24.02
C VAL A 188 17.66 -9.59 -23.80
N MET A 189 17.15 -9.56 -22.58
CA MET A 189 16.07 -8.68 -22.17
C MET A 189 16.56 -7.23 -22.03
N ALA A 190 15.69 -6.28 -22.37
CA ALA A 190 15.90 -4.88 -22.01
C ALA A 190 15.84 -4.73 -20.49
N ALA A 191 16.54 -3.72 -19.97
CA ALA A 191 16.52 -3.44 -18.55
C ALA A 191 15.09 -3.03 -18.11
N LYS A 192 14.55 -3.73 -17.11
CA LYS A 192 13.23 -3.46 -16.53
C LYS A 192 13.33 -3.15 -15.03
N GLY A 193 14.38 -3.64 -14.36
CA GLY A 193 14.61 -3.45 -12.94
C GLY A 193 13.92 -4.49 -12.05
N GLN A 194 13.62 -4.08 -10.83
CA GLN A 194 12.96 -4.92 -9.83
C GLN A 194 11.44 -4.90 -10.03
N MET A 195 10.82 -6.06 -9.96
CA MET A 195 9.40 -6.30 -10.17
C MET A 195 8.85 -7.20 -9.06
N LEU A 196 7.88 -6.74 -8.26
CA LEU A 196 7.35 -7.44 -7.07
C LEU A 196 8.45 -7.97 -6.12
N GLY A 197 9.57 -7.23 -6.00
CA GLY A 197 10.73 -7.64 -5.21
C GLY A 197 11.71 -8.59 -5.92
N LEU A 198 11.40 -9.06 -7.14
CA LEU A 198 12.26 -9.88 -7.98
C LEU A 198 13.01 -9.03 -9.01
N ASP A 199 14.33 -9.16 -9.08
CA ASP A 199 15.13 -8.44 -10.07
C ASP A 199 15.12 -9.19 -11.42
N LEU A 200 14.38 -8.68 -12.41
CA LEU A 200 14.32 -9.29 -13.74
C LEU A 200 15.57 -9.01 -14.58
N ASP A 201 16.35 -7.98 -14.21
CA ASP A 201 17.64 -7.71 -14.85
C ASP A 201 18.68 -8.75 -14.43
N ASP A 202 18.56 -9.22 -13.19
CA ASP A 202 19.31 -10.34 -12.63
C ASP A 202 18.52 -11.65 -12.66
N ALA A 203 18.10 -12.04 -13.86
CA ALA A 203 17.42 -13.30 -14.08
C ALA A 203 17.80 -13.93 -15.43
N VAL A 204 17.52 -15.23 -15.57
CA VAL A 204 17.63 -15.97 -16.83
C VAL A 204 16.33 -16.71 -17.10
N PHE A 205 15.83 -16.60 -18.33
CA PHE A 205 14.59 -17.26 -18.77
C PHE A 205 14.93 -18.47 -19.63
N ILE A 206 14.39 -19.63 -19.26
CA ILE A 206 14.52 -20.91 -20.00
C ILE A 206 13.14 -21.54 -20.19
N PRO A 207 12.98 -22.50 -21.11
CA PRO A 207 11.70 -23.20 -21.26
C PRO A 207 11.28 -23.93 -19.98
N ALA A 208 10.00 -23.86 -19.62
CA ALA A 208 9.47 -24.44 -18.39
C ALA A 208 9.79 -25.94 -18.22
N ALA A 209 9.69 -26.77 -19.27
CA ALA A 209 10.07 -28.18 -19.18
C ALA A 209 11.55 -28.38 -18.79
N ARG A 210 12.45 -27.53 -19.27
CA ARG A 210 13.87 -27.58 -18.92
C ARG A 210 14.12 -27.15 -17.48
N ALA A 211 13.39 -26.14 -17.00
CA ALA A 211 13.45 -25.73 -15.61
C ALA A 211 12.95 -26.82 -14.65
N LEU A 212 11.86 -27.53 -15.00
CA LEU A 212 11.37 -28.67 -14.23
C LEU A 212 12.45 -29.75 -14.07
N SER A 213 13.12 -30.10 -15.16
CA SER A 213 14.23 -31.08 -15.12
C SER A 213 15.44 -30.56 -14.34
N LEU A 214 15.85 -29.30 -14.57
CA LEU A 214 16.99 -28.67 -13.91
C LEU A 214 16.84 -28.62 -12.39
N PHE A 215 15.63 -28.31 -11.90
CA PHE A 215 15.33 -28.20 -10.48
C PHE A 215 14.75 -29.47 -9.86
N ASN A 216 14.66 -30.55 -10.64
CA ASN A 216 14.07 -31.84 -10.22
C ASN A 216 12.67 -31.68 -9.61
N LEU A 217 11.82 -30.89 -10.27
CA LEU A 217 10.45 -30.59 -9.83
C LEU A 217 9.43 -31.42 -10.62
N SER A 218 8.43 -31.93 -9.92
CA SER A 218 7.36 -32.74 -10.49
C SER A 218 6.24 -31.92 -11.14
N GLY A 219 6.22 -30.59 -10.95
CA GLY A 219 5.35 -29.70 -11.70
C GLY A 219 5.55 -28.22 -11.37
N LEU A 220 4.63 -27.40 -11.87
CA LEU A 220 4.72 -25.94 -11.91
C LEU A 220 4.45 -25.34 -10.53
N MET A 221 5.11 -24.22 -10.24
CA MET A 221 4.86 -23.44 -9.03
C MET A 221 3.66 -22.53 -9.19
N GLU A 222 3.42 -22.06 -10.41
CA GLU A 222 2.37 -21.11 -10.71
C GLU A 222 2.02 -21.18 -12.21
N ILE A 223 0.77 -20.85 -12.54
CA ILE A 223 0.33 -20.58 -13.91
C ILE A 223 -0.28 -19.19 -13.91
N ASP A 224 0.39 -18.26 -14.60
CA ASP A 224 -0.15 -16.93 -14.83
C ASP A 224 -1.00 -16.95 -16.10
N LEU A 225 -2.22 -16.44 -16.02
CA LEU A 225 -3.06 -16.28 -17.20
C LEU A 225 -3.51 -14.83 -17.35
N ILE A 226 -3.62 -14.40 -18.60
CA ILE A 226 -4.22 -13.11 -18.96
C ILE A 226 -5.51 -13.36 -19.70
N TYR A 227 -6.52 -12.57 -19.34
CA TYR A 227 -7.83 -12.59 -19.99
C TYR A 227 -8.14 -11.30 -20.74
N ALA A 228 -9.08 -11.37 -21.68
CA ALA A 228 -9.49 -10.25 -22.51
C ALA A 228 -10.12 -9.12 -21.70
N ALA A 229 -9.79 -7.87 -22.05
CA ALA A 229 -10.34 -6.67 -21.42
C ALA A 229 -11.88 -6.67 -21.45
N GLY A 230 -12.49 -6.13 -20.39
CA GLY A 230 -13.96 -6.11 -20.23
C GLY A 230 -14.57 -7.45 -19.82
N SER A 231 -13.76 -8.43 -19.40
CA SER A 231 -14.25 -9.67 -18.77
C SER A 231 -14.20 -9.56 -17.25
N ASP A 232 -15.15 -10.17 -16.55
CA ASP A 232 -15.14 -10.25 -15.09
C ASP A 232 -14.10 -11.27 -14.61
N SER A 233 -13.13 -10.81 -13.81
CA SER A 233 -12.07 -11.64 -13.21
C SER A 233 -12.64 -12.84 -12.44
N LYS A 234 -13.77 -12.64 -11.74
CA LYS A 234 -14.45 -13.68 -10.96
C LYS A 234 -15.14 -14.71 -11.84
N GLU A 235 -15.63 -14.32 -13.01
CA GLU A 235 -16.21 -15.25 -13.97
C GLU A 235 -15.12 -16.13 -14.60
N ILE A 236 -14.02 -15.53 -15.03
CA ILE A 236 -12.87 -16.26 -15.60
C ILE A 236 -12.29 -17.22 -14.56
N ALA A 237 -12.07 -16.75 -13.33
CA ALA A 237 -11.58 -17.59 -12.23
C ALA A 237 -12.51 -18.78 -11.98
N ARG A 238 -13.85 -18.59 -12.01
CA ARG A 238 -14.82 -19.70 -11.87
C ARG A 238 -14.71 -20.71 -13.01
N ARG A 239 -14.55 -20.26 -14.25
CA ARG A 239 -14.40 -21.14 -15.43
C ARG A 239 -13.11 -21.96 -15.36
N VAL A 240 -11.99 -21.31 -15.02
CA VAL A 240 -10.70 -21.98 -14.81
C VAL A 240 -10.78 -22.98 -13.66
N LYS A 241 -11.43 -22.60 -12.55
CA LYS A 241 -11.66 -23.49 -11.40
C LYS A 241 -12.44 -24.73 -11.81
N GLN A 242 -13.54 -24.59 -12.54
CA GLN A 242 -14.34 -25.74 -13.00
C GLN A 242 -13.54 -26.65 -13.93
N LEU A 243 -12.76 -26.09 -14.86
CA LEU A 243 -11.90 -26.86 -15.75
C LEU A 243 -10.87 -27.68 -14.98
N LEU A 244 -10.16 -27.07 -14.03
CA LEU A 244 -9.13 -27.75 -13.25
C LEU A 244 -9.72 -28.81 -12.33
N ILE A 245 -10.87 -28.55 -11.68
CA ILE A 245 -11.58 -29.56 -10.89
C ILE A 245 -11.98 -30.76 -11.76
N ALA A 246 -12.52 -30.52 -12.96
CA ALA A 246 -12.89 -31.60 -13.87
C ALA A 246 -11.69 -32.46 -14.30
N ARG A 247 -10.49 -31.87 -14.38
CA ARG A 247 -9.25 -32.55 -14.75
C ARG A 247 -8.57 -33.26 -13.59
N HIS A 248 -8.60 -32.67 -12.41
CA HIS A 248 -7.87 -33.15 -11.23
C HIS A 248 -8.74 -34.03 -10.33
N GLY A 249 -10.07 -33.95 -10.46
CA GLY A 249 -11.05 -34.65 -9.62
C GLY A 249 -11.28 -34.00 -8.25
N ALA A 250 -10.47 -33.02 -7.87
CA ALA A 250 -10.60 -32.27 -6.63
C ALA A 250 -10.11 -30.83 -6.82
N GLU A 251 -10.48 -29.95 -5.89
CA GLU A 251 -9.89 -28.62 -5.80
C GLU A 251 -8.57 -28.73 -5.04
N ASP A 252 -7.45 -28.82 -5.75
CA ASP A 252 -6.08 -28.94 -5.22
C ASP A 252 -5.20 -27.74 -5.59
N PHE A 253 -5.83 -26.63 -5.96
CA PHE A 253 -5.19 -25.38 -6.39
C PHE A 253 -5.89 -24.19 -5.76
N SER A 254 -5.22 -23.04 -5.80
CA SER A 254 -5.75 -21.75 -5.41
C SER A 254 -5.67 -20.80 -6.59
N ILE A 255 -6.73 -20.04 -6.80
CA ILE A 255 -6.79 -19.02 -7.84
C ILE A 255 -6.78 -17.67 -7.15
N VAL A 256 -5.78 -16.86 -7.44
CA VAL A 256 -5.63 -15.51 -6.90
C VAL A 256 -5.83 -14.53 -8.04
N THR A 257 -6.84 -13.68 -7.89
CA THR A 257 -7.09 -12.57 -8.83
C THR A 257 -6.40 -11.31 -8.32
N GLN A 258 -6.06 -10.40 -9.24
CA GLN A 258 -5.55 -9.07 -8.88
C GLN A 258 -6.50 -8.33 -7.91
N ASP A 259 -7.81 -8.41 -8.14
CA ASP A 259 -8.82 -7.78 -7.27
C ASP A 259 -8.80 -8.35 -5.85
N GLN A 260 -8.62 -9.66 -5.71
CA GLN A 260 -8.53 -10.31 -4.41
C GLN A 260 -7.28 -9.88 -3.65
N MET A 261 -6.14 -9.75 -4.33
CA MET A 261 -4.91 -9.28 -3.71
C MET A 261 -5.02 -7.83 -3.25
N LEU A 262 -5.60 -6.95 -4.08
CA LEU A 262 -5.89 -5.56 -3.71
C LEU A 262 -6.89 -5.49 -2.53
N ALA A 263 -7.89 -6.37 -2.50
CA ALA A 263 -8.84 -6.45 -1.39
C ALA A 263 -8.19 -6.90 -0.08
N VAL A 264 -7.28 -7.88 -0.12
CA VAL A 264 -6.52 -8.32 1.07
C VAL A 264 -5.61 -7.19 1.56
N LEU A 265 -4.89 -6.52 0.66
CA LEU A 265 -4.08 -5.36 1.01
C LEU A 265 -4.93 -4.25 1.64
N GLY A 266 -6.07 -3.93 1.02
CA GLY A 266 -7.04 -2.97 1.55
C GLY A 266 -7.50 -3.36 2.96
N SER A 267 -7.86 -4.62 3.18
CA SER A 267 -8.26 -5.10 4.51
C SER A 267 -7.15 -4.97 5.56
N ILE A 268 -5.89 -5.21 5.20
CA ILE A 268 -4.74 -5.00 6.11
C ILE A 268 -4.60 -3.52 6.44
N LEU A 269 -4.65 -2.65 5.42
CA LEU A 269 -4.56 -1.21 5.58
C LEU A 269 -5.72 -0.67 6.42
N ASP A 270 -6.93 -1.20 6.27
CA ASP A 270 -8.11 -0.83 7.05
C ASP A 270 -7.93 -1.18 8.54
N VAL A 271 -7.41 -2.37 8.85
CA VAL A 271 -7.12 -2.79 10.23
C VAL A 271 -6.05 -1.89 10.86
N LEU A 272 -4.98 -1.61 10.12
CA LEU A 272 -3.93 -0.68 10.58
C LEU A 272 -4.49 0.73 10.79
N THR A 273 -5.32 1.19 9.86
CA THR A 273 -5.97 2.51 9.91
C THR A 273 -6.92 2.61 11.08
N LEU A 274 -7.67 1.55 11.39
CA LEU A 274 -8.52 1.48 12.56
C LEU A 274 -7.69 1.50 13.86
N ALA A 275 -6.60 0.74 13.94
CA ALA A 275 -5.74 0.70 15.12
C ALA A 275 -5.08 2.05 15.40
N VAL A 276 -4.49 2.68 14.39
CA VAL A 276 -3.89 4.02 14.52
C VAL A 276 -4.96 5.09 14.67
N GLY A 277 -6.11 4.95 14.04
CA GLY A 277 -7.28 5.80 14.23
C GLY A 277 -7.79 5.76 15.66
N ALA A 278 -7.80 4.59 16.32
CA ALA A 278 -8.14 4.47 17.73
C ALA A 278 -7.12 5.15 18.63
N LEU A 279 -5.81 4.96 18.38
CA LEU A 279 -4.73 5.65 19.10
C LEU A 279 -4.78 7.17 18.89
N GLY A 280 -5.03 7.61 17.66
CA GLY A 280 -5.25 9.00 17.29
C GLY A 280 -6.50 9.56 17.97
N GLY A 281 -7.58 8.79 18.04
CA GLY A 281 -8.81 9.12 18.75
C GLY A 281 -8.59 9.31 20.25
N ILE A 282 -7.80 8.43 20.90
CA ILE A 282 -7.40 8.61 22.30
C ILE A 282 -6.59 9.91 22.46
N SER A 283 -5.65 10.17 21.56
CA SER A 283 -4.84 11.39 21.58
C SER A 283 -5.69 12.65 21.40
N LEU A 284 -6.69 12.59 20.52
CA LEU A 284 -7.67 13.66 20.32
C LEU A 284 -8.58 13.83 21.54
N LEU A 285 -8.98 12.77 22.24
CA LEU A 285 -9.73 12.86 23.49
C LEU A 285 -8.91 13.53 24.59
N VAL A 286 -7.63 13.16 24.73
CA VAL A 286 -6.69 13.82 25.66
C VAL A 286 -6.56 15.30 25.31
N GLY A 287 -6.44 15.62 24.02
CA GLY A 287 -6.49 17.00 23.51
C GLY A 287 -7.80 17.71 23.85
N GLY A 288 -8.94 17.07 23.68
CA GLY A 288 -10.26 17.60 24.02
C GLY A 288 -10.43 17.89 25.52
N VAL A 289 -9.95 16.99 26.39
CA VAL A 289 -9.89 17.22 27.85
C VAL A 289 -8.95 18.40 28.18
N GLY A 290 -7.85 18.53 27.44
CA GLY A 290 -6.97 19.70 27.51
C GLY A 290 -7.71 21.00 27.19
N ILE A 291 -8.45 21.04 26.08
CA ILE A 291 -9.28 22.19 25.70
C ILE A 291 -10.31 22.50 26.78
N LEU A 292 -11.05 21.50 27.27
CA LEU A 292 -12.04 21.67 28.33
C LEU A 292 -11.42 22.30 29.59
N THR A 293 -10.27 21.79 30.03
CA THR A 293 -9.56 22.28 31.21
C THR A 293 -9.11 23.72 31.01
N ILE A 294 -8.48 24.03 29.87
CA ILE A 294 -8.01 25.39 29.56
C ILE A 294 -9.18 26.36 29.52
N MET A 295 -10.27 26.01 28.83
CA MET A 295 -11.43 26.87 28.70
C MET A 295 -12.14 27.08 30.05
N THR A 296 -12.24 26.06 30.90
CA THR A 296 -12.83 26.21 32.25
C THR A 296 -12.02 27.21 33.08
N ILE A 297 -10.69 27.11 33.04
CA ILE A 297 -9.81 28.03 33.76
C ILE A 297 -9.90 29.45 33.16
N ALA A 298 -9.90 29.57 31.84
CA ALA A 298 -10.05 30.86 31.16
C ALA A 298 -11.36 31.55 31.51
N VAL A 299 -12.46 30.81 31.65
CA VAL A 299 -13.75 31.36 32.11
C VAL A 299 -13.65 31.87 33.56
N HIS A 300 -13.01 31.12 34.45
CA HIS A 300 -12.82 31.56 35.84
C HIS A 300 -11.96 32.81 35.95
N GLU A 301 -10.83 32.86 35.24
CA GLU A 301 -9.92 34.02 35.26
C GLU A 301 -10.56 35.26 34.60
N ARG A 302 -11.43 35.08 33.60
CA ARG A 302 -12.11 36.17 32.87
C ARG A 302 -13.54 36.44 33.37
N THR A 303 -13.90 35.97 34.57
CA THR A 303 -15.27 36.12 35.12
C THR A 303 -15.74 37.58 35.13
N ALA A 304 -14.89 38.51 35.61
CA ALA A 304 -15.20 39.93 35.66
C ALA A 304 -15.35 40.56 34.26
N GLU A 305 -14.51 40.16 33.29
CA GLU A 305 -14.60 40.62 31.89
C GLU A 305 -15.91 40.16 31.25
N ILE A 306 -16.31 38.90 31.48
CA ILE A 306 -17.58 38.34 30.99
C ILE A 306 -18.76 39.09 31.63
N GLY A 307 -18.69 39.39 32.93
CA GLY A 307 -19.69 40.18 33.66
C GLY A 307 -19.87 41.57 33.07
N LEU A 308 -18.77 42.26 32.76
CA LEU A 308 -18.79 43.57 32.12
C LEU A 308 -19.41 43.53 30.72
N LEU A 309 -19.02 42.56 29.88
CA LEU A 309 -19.59 42.37 28.55
C LEU A 309 -21.12 42.17 28.60
N ARG A 310 -21.59 41.36 29.56
CA ARG A 310 -23.01 41.08 29.77
C ARG A 310 -23.76 42.30 30.31
N ALA A 311 -23.15 43.09 31.19
CA ALA A 311 -23.71 44.35 31.71
C ALA A 311 -23.84 45.43 30.63
N LEU A 312 -22.92 45.46 29.66
CA LEU A 312 -22.96 46.34 28.49
C LEU A 312 -23.94 45.87 27.40
N GLY A 313 -24.65 44.76 27.61
CA GLY A 313 -25.72 44.29 26.73
C GLY A 313 -25.37 43.11 25.83
N ALA A 314 -24.22 42.45 26.00
CA ALA A 314 -23.92 41.23 25.24
C ALA A 314 -24.93 40.10 25.56
N ASP A 315 -25.52 39.51 24.52
CA ASP A 315 -26.46 38.41 24.71
C ASP A 315 -25.72 37.12 25.11
N ARG A 316 -26.46 36.14 25.66
CA ARG A 316 -25.87 34.84 26.06
C ARG A 316 -25.29 34.08 24.87
N ARG A 317 -25.83 34.25 23.66
CA ARG A 317 -25.38 33.56 22.45
C ARG A 317 -24.04 34.12 21.95
N GLN A 318 -23.81 35.42 22.09
CA GLN A 318 -22.57 36.11 21.71
C GLN A 318 -21.43 35.63 22.60
N VAL A 319 -21.64 35.58 23.92
CA VAL A 319 -20.63 35.03 24.86
C VAL A 319 -20.39 33.54 24.57
N LEU A 320 -21.45 32.76 24.34
CA LEU A 320 -21.32 31.35 23.97
C LEU A 320 -20.49 31.16 22.69
N MET A 321 -20.80 31.90 21.63
CA MET A 321 -20.11 31.81 20.33
C MET A 321 -18.64 32.26 20.42
N LEU A 322 -18.32 33.21 21.30
CA LEU A 322 -16.95 33.64 21.56
C LEU A 322 -16.10 32.49 22.09
N PHE A 323 -16.51 31.86 23.19
CA PHE A 323 -15.77 30.76 23.80
C PHE A 323 -15.76 29.48 22.95
N ILE A 324 -16.86 29.19 22.24
CA ILE A 324 -16.86 28.10 21.25
C ILE A 324 -15.85 28.40 20.13
N GLY A 325 -15.80 29.64 19.65
CA GLY A 325 -14.83 30.09 18.66
C GLY A 325 -13.38 29.94 19.14
N GLU A 326 -13.09 30.26 20.40
CA GLU A 326 -11.78 30.02 21.03
C GLU A 326 -11.41 28.54 21.04
N ALA A 327 -12.33 27.67 21.47
CA ALA A 327 -12.10 26.23 21.54
C ALA A 327 -11.87 25.60 20.16
N VAL A 328 -12.67 26.00 19.15
CA VAL A 328 -12.52 25.53 17.77
C VAL A 328 -11.21 26.06 17.16
N ALA A 329 -10.84 27.31 17.41
CA ALA A 329 -9.58 27.87 16.94
C ALA A 329 -8.37 27.13 17.52
N LEU A 330 -8.41 26.79 18.81
CA LEU A 330 -7.41 25.95 19.47
C LEU A 330 -7.28 24.58 18.81
N ALA A 331 -8.41 23.91 18.58
CA ALA A 331 -8.42 22.61 17.92
C ALA A 331 -7.91 22.67 16.48
N ALA A 332 -8.31 23.69 15.73
CA ALA A 332 -7.85 23.91 14.36
C ALA A 332 -6.35 24.24 14.29
N MET A 333 -5.80 25.00 15.24
CA MET A 333 -4.35 25.24 15.30
C MET A 333 -3.59 23.94 15.60
N GLY A 334 -4.06 23.14 16.56
CA GLY A 334 -3.49 21.82 16.81
C GLY A 334 -3.60 20.89 15.60
N GLY A 335 -4.73 20.94 14.89
CA GLY A 335 -4.96 20.17 13.68
C GLY A 335 -4.04 20.56 12.53
N LEU A 336 -3.91 21.86 12.28
CA LEU A 336 -3.02 22.39 11.26
C LEU A 336 -1.55 22.06 11.55
N VAL A 337 -1.11 22.15 12.80
CA VAL A 337 0.25 21.75 13.20
C VAL A 337 0.45 20.24 13.02
N GLY A 338 -0.51 19.43 13.46
CA GLY A 338 -0.49 17.99 13.23
C GLY A 338 -0.45 17.62 11.75
N LEU A 339 -1.22 18.32 10.92
CA LEU A 339 -1.24 18.15 9.48
C LEU A 339 0.10 18.50 8.85
N LEU A 340 0.71 19.62 9.25
CA LEU A 340 2.04 20.02 8.77
C LEU A 340 3.10 18.96 9.11
N PHE A 341 3.10 18.44 10.34
CA PHE A 341 4.00 17.37 10.74
C PHE A 341 3.69 16.04 10.04
N GLY A 342 2.41 15.71 9.86
CA GLY A 342 2.00 14.47 9.23
C GLY A 342 2.30 14.44 7.72
N ALA A 343 1.84 15.46 6.99
CA ALA A 343 2.10 15.59 5.56
C ALA A 343 3.58 15.88 5.26
N GLY A 344 4.22 16.75 6.06
CA GLY A 344 5.64 17.04 5.96
C GLY A 344 6.51 15.81 6.25
N GLY A 345 6.12 15.01 7.26
CA GLY A 345 6.76 13.74 7.58
C GLY A 345 6.60 12.72 6.46
N ALA A 346 5.40 12.59 5.87
CA ALA A 346 5.16 11.71 4.72
C ALA A 346 6.04 12.13 3.52
N TRP A 347 6.07 13.42 3.20
CA TRP A 347 6.91 13.96 2.13
C TRP A 347 8.40 13.72 2.37
N LEU A 348 8.88 13.93 3.60
CA LEU A 348 10.26 13.68 3.98
C LEU A 348 10.61 12.20 3.87
N LEU A 349 9.75 11.30 4.35
CA LEU A 349 9.94 9.86 4.23
C LEU A 349 10.04 9.40 2.78
N GLY A 350 9.18 9.93 1.90
CA GLY A 350 9.26 9.63 0.46
C GLY A 350 10.56 10.11 -0.20
N ARG A 351 11.24 11.10 0.36
CA ARG A 351 12.55 11.58 -0.13
C ARG A 351 13.73 10.81 0.43
N VAL A 352 13.68 10.47 1.72
CA VAL A 352 14.77 9.76 2.40
C VAL A 352 14.75 8.28 2.05
N VAL A 353 13.57 7.71 1.82
CA VAL A 353 13.39 6.30 1.48
C VAL A 353 12.67 6.22 0.13
N PRO A 354 13.41 6.24 -1.01
CA PRO A 354 12.82 6.22 -2.35
C PRO A 354 11.92 5.01 -2.63
N ALA A 355 12.09 3.92 -1.86
CA ALA A 355 11.29 2.71 -1.95
C ALA A 355 9.92 2.82 -1.23
N LEU A 356 9.67 3.87 -0.44
CA LEU A 356 8.41 4.06 0.26
C LEU A 356 7.49 4.99 -0.56
N PRO A 357 6.47 4.45 -1.23
CA PRO A 357 5.49 5.26 -1.93
C PRO A 357 4.67 6.03 -0.90
N THR A 358 4.63 7.35 -1.03
CA THR A 358 3.83 8.22 -0.16
C THR A 358 2.92 9.07 -1.03
N TYR A 359 1.64 9.08 -0.70
CA TYR A 359 0.66 9.92 -1.37
C TYR A 359 -0.34 10.39 -0.35
N THR A 360 -0.43 11.70 -0.11
CA THR A 360 -1.36 12.26 0.86
C THR A 360 -2.67 12.64 0.16
N PRO A 361 -3.75 11.85 0.32
CA PRO A 361 -5.03 12.19 -0.28
C PRO A 361 -5.74 13.29 0.54
N TRP A 362 -6.28 14.29 -0.18
CA TRP A 362 -6.90 15.46 0.44
C TRP A 362 -8.15 15.14 1.26
N HIS A 363 -8.87 14.06 0.93
CA HIS A 363 -10.09 13.68 1.65
C HIS A 363 -9.79 13.22 3.09
N PHE A 364 -8.70 12.48 3.34
CA PHE A 364 -8.33 12.09 4.71
C PHE A 364 -7.84 13.28 5.53
N VAL A 365 -7.17 14.24 4.90
CA VAL A 365 -6.77 15.51 5.53
C VAL A 365 -8.00 16.30 5.99
N LEU A 366 -8.99 16.48 5.11
CA LEU A 366 -10.23 17.17 5.45
C LEU A 366 -11.02 16.43 6.53
N LEU A 367 -11.05 15.10 6.50
CA LEU A 367 -11.72 14.29 7.52
C LEU A 367 -11.04 14.48 8.89
N ALA A 368 -9.72 14.39 8.96
CA ALA A 368 -8.95 14.57 10.19
C ALA A 368 -9.14 15.97 10.80
N GLU A 369 -9.09 17.01 9.96
CA GLU A 369 -9.30 18.39 10.39
C GLU A 369 -10.75 18.64 10.85
N SER A 370 -11.73 18.08 10.12
CA SER A 370 -13.14 18.17 10.53
C SER A 370 -13.40 17.49 11.87
N LEU A 371 -12.74 16.35 12.12
CA LEU A 371 -12.83 15.63 13.39
C LEU A 371 -12.20 16.46 14.53
N ALA A 372 -11.06 17.11 14.28
CA ALA A 372 -10.44 18.02 15.23
C ALA A 372 -11.39 19.17 15.61
N ALA A 373 -12.00 19.81 14.61
CA ALA A 373 -12.96 20.90 14.82
C ALA A 373 -14.19 20.44 15.62
N VAL A 374 -14.74 19.24 15.33
CA VAL A 374 -15.86 18.66 16.08
C VAL A 374 -15.47 18.42 17.55
N ILE A 375 -14.28 17.90 17.80
CA ILE A 375 -13.80 17.66 19.18
C ILE A 375 -13.58 18.98 19.92
N GLY A 376 -13.01 19.99 19.27
CA GLY A 376 -12.88 21.33 19.82
C GLY A 376 -14.23 21.95 20.17
N LEU A 377 -15.23 21.80 19.28
CA LEU A 377 -16.60 22.23 19.53
C LEU A 377 -17.18 21.54 20.77
N LEU A 378 -17.12 20.20 20.83
CA LEU A 378 -17.68 19.42 21.93
C LEU A 378 -17.03 19.75 23.27
N ALA A 379 -15.70 19.89 23.29
CA ALA A 379 -14.94 20.25 24.48
C ALA A 379 -15.24 21.68 24.96
N GLY A 380 -15.47 22.62 24.04
CA GLY A 380 -15.74 24.03 24.36
C GLY A 380 -17.16 24.31 24.83
N VAL A 381 -18.15 23.49 24.47
CA VAL A 381 -19.57 23.76 24.75
C VAL A 381 -19.89 23.87 26.24
N LEU A 382 -19.32 23.00 27.09
CA LEU A 382 -19.57 23.01 28.53
C LEU A 382 -19.08 24.32 29.21
N PRO A 383 -17.81 24.71 29.10
CA PRO A 383 -17.30 25.94 29.71
C PRO A 383 -17.94 27.18 29.08
N ALA A 384 -18.17 27.19 27.76
CA ALA A 384 -18.85 28.30 27.09
C ALA A 384 -20.30 28.49 27.60
N ARG A 385 -21.02 27.39 27.88
CA ARG A 385 -22.36 27.46 28.50
C ARG A 385 -22.30 27.97 29.93
N HIS A 386 -21.27 27.62 30.69
CA HIS A 386 -21.08 28.13 32.04
C HIS A 386 -20.83 29.65 32.02
N ALA A 387 -19.90 30.12 31.18
CA ALA A 387 -19.61 31.54 30.97
C ALA A 387 -20.84 32.36 30.56
N ALA A 388 -21.61 31.87 29.60
CA ALA A 388 -22.80 32.56 29.10
C ALA A 388 -23.94 32.66 30.14
N ARG A 389 -23.91 31.83 31.19
CA ARG A 389 -24.94 31.79 32.24
C ARG A 389 -24.58 32.58 33.49
N LEU A 390 -23.36 33.11 33.60
CA LEU A 390 -22.94 33.94 34.72
C LEU A 390 -23.89 35.14 34.90
N ASP A 391 -24.24 35.41 36.16
CA ASP A 391 -24.99 36.60 36.54
C ASP A 391 -24.03 37.82 36.47
N PRO A 392 -24.35 38.88 35.70
CA PRO A 392 -23.48 40.05 35.59
C PRO A 392 -23.18 40.72 36.93
N ILE A 393 -24.14 40.69 37.87
CA ILE A 393 -24.00 41.32 39.18
C ILE A 393 -23.05 40.50 40.04
N GLU A 394 -23.20 39.18 40.09
CA GLU A 394 -22.30 38.30 40.85
C GLU A 394 -20.88 38.29 40.26
N ALA A 395 -20.77 38.30 38.93
CA ALA A 395 -19.49 38.28 38.23
C ALA A 395 -18.65 39.56 38.46
N LEU A 396 -19.29 40.72 38.68
CA LEU A 396 -18.62 41.98 39.01
C LEU A 396 -18.34 42.16 40.51
N ARG A 397 -18.97 41.33 41.36
CA ARG A 397 -18.82 41.38 42.83
C ARG A 397 -17.73 40.44 43.36
N ALA A 398 -17.32 39.47 42.53
CA ALA A 398 -16.23 38.56 42.81
C ALA A 398 -14.88 39.29 42.61
N GLU A 399 -14.48 40.06 43.62
CA GLU A 399 -13.07 40.43 43.86
C GLU A 399 -12.51 39.59 45.00
#